data_AF-A0A059WAA2-F1
#
_entry.id   AF-A0A059WAA2-F1
#
_cell.length_a   1.000
_cell.length_b   1.000
_cell.length_c   1.000
_cell.angle_alpha   90.00
_cell.angle_beta   90.00
_cell.angle_gamma   90.00
#
_symmetry.space_group_name_H-M   'P 1'
#
loop_
_entity.id
_entity.type
_entity.pdbx_description
1 polymer ?
#
loop_
_entity_poly.entity_id
_entity_poly.type
_entity_poly.pdbx_seq_one_letter_code
_entity_poly.pdbx_strand_id
1 'polypeptide(L)' 'MWPLGGDPAQAATDPRLHSAVEALVDGARAGAVGTLTTERINGTSALTSPYAPVLEAAGFHPTPRGMRLRG' A
#
# COMPACT_ATOMS: atom_id res chain seq x y z
N MET A 1 -18.18 -10.42 -1.71
CA MET A 1 -17.20 -10.22 -2.80
C MET A 1 -16.59 -8.85 -2.59
N TRP A 2 -15.27 -8.78 -2.36
CA TRP A 2 -14.56 -7.51 -2.34
C TRP A 2 -14.74 -6.83 -3.70
N PRO A 3 -14.94 -5.50 -3.79
CA PRO A 3 -15.15 -4.86 -5.09
C PRO A 3 -13.89 -5.05 -5.96
N LEU A 4 -14.05 -5.74 -7.10
CA LEU A 4 -12.96 -6.08 -8.04
C LEU A 4 -12.87 -5.11 -9.23
N GLY A 5 -13.66 -4.04 -9.28
CA GLY A 5 -13.95 -3.36 -10.56
C GLY A 5 -13.91 -1.83 -10.56
N GLY A 6 -13.34 -1.18 -9.55
CA GLY A 6 -13.13 0.28 -9.60
C GLY A 6 -11.92 0.64 -10.46
N ASP A 7 -11.95 1.82 -11.08
CA ASP A 7 -10.75 2.38 -11.69
C ASP A 7 -9.66 2.54 -10.61
N PRO A 8 -8.47 1.94 -10.78
CA PRO A 8 -7.45 1.94 -9.75
C PRO A 8 -6.86 3.34 -9.50
N ALA A 9 -6.86 4.24 -10.48
CA ALA A 9 -6.43 5.62 -10.30
C ALA A 9 -7.47 6.42 -9.48
N GLN A 10 -8.76 6.17 -9.70
CA GLN A 10 -9.82 6.77 -8.87
C GLN A 10 -9.74 6.24 -7.43
N ALA A 11 -9.62 4.93 -7.25
CA ALA A 11 -9.49 4.31 -5.94
C ALA A 11 -8.23 4.77 -5.19
N ALA A 12 -7.12 5.00 -5.90
CA ALA A 12 -5.87 5.52 -5.31
C ALA A 12 -6.00 6.93 -4.74
N THR A 13 -7.01 7.70 -5.19
CA THR A 13 -7.29 9.06 -4.73
C THR A 13 -8.42 9.10 -3.69
N ASP A 14 -9.01 7.94 -3.33
CA ASP A 14 -10.07 7.89 -2.32
C ASP A 14 -9.49 8.26 -0.94
N PRO A 15 -10.02 9.27 -0.23
CA PRO A 15 -9.51 9.67 1.09
C PRO A 15 -9.56 8.52 2.12
N ARG A 16 -10.47 7.56 1.97
CA ARG A 16 -10.55 6.38 2.86
C ARG A 16 -9.34 5.47 2.72
N LEU A 17 -8.71 5.46 1.55
CA LEU A 17 -7.50 4.67 1.31
C LEU A 17 -6.36 5.16 2.19
N HIS A 18 -6.18 6.47 2.32
CA HIS A 18 -5.12 7.03 3.14
C HIS A 18 -5.23 6.56 4.60
N SER A 19 -6.41 6.72 5.22
CA SER A 19 -6.66 6.26 6.59
C SER A 19 -6.49 4.75 6.75
N ALA A 20 -6.86 3.95 5.74
CA ALA A 20 -6.66 2.51 5.77
C ALA A 20 -5.17 2.13 5.73
N VAL A 21 -4.38 2.82 4.91
CA VAL A 21 -2.92 2.59 4.84
C VAL A 21 -2.24 3.04 6.13
N GLU A 22 -2.63 4.17 6.71
CA GLU A 22 -2.10 4.63 8.01
C GLU A 22 -2.37 3.60 9.11
N ALA A 23 -3.61 3.11 9.22
CA ALA A 23 -3.96 2.08 10.19
C ALA A 23 -3.16 0.77 9.99
N LEU A 24 -2.88 0.40 8.73
CA LEU A 24 -2.01 -0.73 8.42
C LEU A 24 -0.58 -0.49 8.90
N VAL A 25 -0.05 0.72 8.69
CA VAL A 25 1.31 1.09 9.11
C VAL A 25 1.44 1.08 10.63
N ASP A 26 0.47 1.64 11.34
CA ASP A 26 0.44 1.64 12.80
C ASP A 26 0.38 0.23 13.36
N GLY A 27 -0.43 -0.65 12.76
CA GLY A 27 -0.47 -2.07 13.13
C GLY A 27 0.88 -2.77 12.92
N ALA A 28 1.58 -2.49 11.81
CA ALA A 28 2.91 -3.04 11.56
C ALA A 28 3.95 -2.54 12.58
N ARG A 29 3.93 -1.23 12.91
CA ARG A 29 4.80 -0.64 13.94
C ARG A 29 4.52 -1.17 15.34
N ALA A 30 3.26 -1.45 15.64
CA ALA A 30 2.86 -2.11 16.89
C ALA A 30 3.30 -3.59 16.96
N GLY A 31 3.95 -4.11 15.92
CA GLY A 31 4.43 -5.50 15.85
C GLY A 31 3.33 -6.52 15.54
N ALA A 32 2.11 -6.08 15.19
CA ALA A 32 1.04 -6.98 14.81
C ALA A 32 1.32 -7.68 13.46
N VAL A 33 2.13 -7.04 12.62
CA VAL A 33 2.60 -7.57 11.35
C VAL A 33 4.11 -7.39 11.30
N GLY A 34 4.85 -8.45 10.99
CA GLY A 34 6.30 -8.35 10.80
C GLY A 34 6.68 -7.48 9.59
N THR A 35 7.90 -7.64 9.08
CA THR A 35 8.30 -6.92 7.85
C THR A 35 7.34 -7.25 6.70
N LEU A 36 6.72 -6.21 6.11
CA LEU A 36 5.79 -6.34 5.00
C LEU A 36 6.44 -5.86 3.70
N THR A 37 6.42 -6.71 2.68
CA THR A 37 6.92 -6.37 1.34
C THR A 37 5.80 -6.57 0.32
N THR A 38 5.61 -5.58 -0.56
CA THR A 38 4.62 -5.59 -1.63
C THR A 38 5.33 -5.53 -2.97
N GLU A 39 5.30 -6.64 -3.72
CA GLU A 39 5.86 -6.68 -5.08
C GLU A 39 4.80 -6.25 -6.12
N ARG A 40 3.52 -6.57 -5.87
CA ARG A 40 2.39 -6.22 -6.73
C ARG A 40 1.17 -5.79 -5.95
N ILE A 41 0.37 -4.93 -6.57
CA ILE A 41 -0.92 -4.43 -6.06
C ILE A 41 -1.93 -4.63 -7.19
N ASN A 42 -2.93 -5.49 -6.96
CA ASN A 42 -3.95 -5.82 -7.95
C ASN A 42 -3.39 -6.26 -9.31
N GLY A 43 -2.27 -7.00 -9.32
CA GLY A 43 -1.60 -7.48 -10.53
C GLY A 43 -0.61 -6.51 -11.16
N THR A 44 -0.62 -5.22 -10.79
CA THR A 44 0.35 -4.22 -11.25
C THR A 44 1.58 -4.22 -10.35
N SER A 45 2.79 -4.03 -10.91
CA SER A 45 4.02 -3.83 -10.14
C SER A 45 3.83 -2.71 -9.11
N ALA A 46 4.22 -2.94 -7.85
CA ALA A 46 4.02 -1.97 -6.77
C ALA A 46 4.70 -0.63 -7.07
N LEU A 47 5.88 -0.65 -7.70
CA LEU A 47 6.65 0.56 -8.03
C LEU A 47 6.00 1.43 -9.11
N THR A 48 5.14 0.86 -9.95
CA THR A 48 4.45 1.59 -11.04
C THR A 48 2.94 1.59 -10.86
N SER A 49 2.48 1.21 -9.67
CA SER A 49 1.05 1.15 -9.35
C SER A 49 0.54 2.56 -9.05
N PRO A 50 -0.73 2.89 -9.39
CA PRO A 50 -1.34 4.16 -8.95
C PRO A 50 -1.41 4.28 -7.42
N TYR A 51 -1.30 3.17 -6.68
CA TYR A 51 -1.25 3.16 -5.22
C TYR A 51 0.14 3.44 -4.63
N ALA A 52 1.20 3.51 -5.45
CA ALA A 52 2.56 3.79 -5.00
C ALA A 52 2.67 5.07 -4.16
N PRO A 53 2.12 6.24 -4.58
CA PRO A 53 2.31 7.48 -3.86
C PRO A 53 1.67 7.48 -2.46
N VAL A 54 0.50 6.86 -2.30
CA VAL A 54 -0.18 6.80 -1.00
C VAL A 54 0.52 5.86 -0.01
N LEU A 55 1.11 4.76 -0.51
CA LEU A 55 1.92 3.87 0.31
C LEU A 55 3.21 4.54 0.76
N GLU A 56 3.90 5.23 -0.15
CA GLU A 56 5.11 5.99 0.16
C GLU A 56 4.83 7.10 1.20
N ALA A 57 3.75 7.85 1.02
CA ALA A 57 3.33 8.90 1.97
C ALA A 57 3.07 8.35 3.38
N ALA A 58 2.59 7.11 3.50
CA ALA A 58 2.34 6.46 4.78
C ALA A 58 3.60 5.81 5.41
N GLY A 59 4.72 5.72 4.67
CA GLY A 59 6.00 5.22 5.19
C GLY A 59 6.48 3.89 4.59
N PHE A 60 5.90 3.45 3.47
CA PHE A 60 6.54 2.41 2.66
C PHE A 60 7.74 2.99 1.92
N HIS A 61 8.77 2.17 1.72
CA HIS A 61 9.96 2.56 0.98
C HIS A 61 10.16 1.68 -0.26
N PRO A 62 10.48 2.26 -1.43
CA PRO A 62 10.80 1.48 -2.62
C PRO A 62 12.08 0.66 -2.40
N THR A 63 12.09 -0.52 -2.99
CA THR A 63 13.20 -1.49 -3.01
C THR A 63 13.26 -2.12 -4.40
N PRO A 64 14.36 -2.80 -4.78
CA PRO A 64 14.46 -3.40 -6.11
C PRO A 64 13.35 -4.40 -6.47
N ARG A 65 12.73 -5.04 -5.48
CA ARG A 65 11.65 -6.03 -5.71
C ARG A 65 10.23 -5.47 -5.55
N GLY A 66 10.08 -4.24 -5.06
CA GLY A 66 8.77 -3.69 -4.71
C GLY A 66 8.86 -2.67 -3.59
N MET A 67 7.80 -2.46 -2.83
CA MET A 67 7.81 -1.59 -1.66
C MET A 67 7.91 -2.38 -0.37
N ARG A 68 8.60 -1.83 0.62
CA ARG A 68 8.76 -2.44 1.93
C ARG A 68 8.33 -1.47 3.02
N LEU A 69 7.52 -1.97 3.95
CA LEU A 69 7.26 -1.33 5.21
C LEU A 69 8.13 -1.94 6.29
N ARG A 70 8.74 -1.08 7.12
CA ARG A 70 9.46 -1.48 8.32
C ARG A 70 8.65 -0.94 9.50
N GLY A 71 8.08 -1.85 10.28
CA GLY A 71 7.51 -1.56 11.59
C GLY A 71 8.62 -1.22 12.58
#